data_AF-A0A510K3D5-F1
#
_entry.id   AF-A0A510K3D5-F1
#
_cell.length_a   1.000
_cell.length_b   1.000
_cell.length_c   1.000
_cell.angle_alpha   90.00
_cell.angle_beta   90.00
_cell.angle_gamma   90.00
#
_symmetry.space_group_name_H-M   'P 1'
#
loop_
_entity.id
_entity.type
_entity.pdbx_description
1 polymer ?
#
loop_
_entity_poly.entity_id
_entity_poly.type
_entity_poly.pdbx_seq_one_letter_code
_entity_poly.pdbx_strand_id
1 'polypeptide(L)'
;MTSKPDNVLSQVKYAPTGVDEQVGIIMMNKEQQMSTIALTLHSKQPKRVVIACEKAYIEITEYPRADKAKIIYTETGEVEEITAGMTSNALQYELQNMEESVKTGINKMKLEYTIDVMDIMTKLRKEWGMIYPEEE
;
A
#
# COMPACT_ATOMS: atom_id res chain seq x y z
N MET A 1 -4.87 -5.12 6.09
CA MET A 1 -6.09 -4.74 6.83
C MET A 1 -7.26 -5.48 6.22
N THR A 2 -8.20 -5.96 7.03
CA THR A 2 -9.38 -6.74 6.62
C THR A 2 -10.54 -5.91 6.13
N SER A 3 -10.53 -4.61 6.45
CA SER A 3 -11.52 -3.63 6.03
C SER A 3 -10.85 -2.28 5.77
N LYS A 4 -11.54 -1.39 5.05
CA LYS A 4 -11.12 -0.01 4.84
C LYS A 4 -10.85 0.68 6.18
N PRO A 5 -9.75 1.42 6.33
CA PRO A 5 -9.51 2.22 7.52
C PRO A 5 -10.57 3.31 7.69
N ASP A 6 -11.06 3.45 8.92
CA ASP A 6 -12.07 4.44 9.34
C ASP A 6 -11.45 5.58 10.16
N ASN A 7 -10.26 5.38 10.71
CA ASN A 7 -9.46 6.41 11.36
C ASN A 7 -8.15 6.62 10.61
N VAL A 8 -7.93 7.84 10.12
CA VAL A 8 -6.77 8.23 9.33
C VAL A 8 -6.20 9.51 9.91
N LEU A 9 -4.91 9.48 10.26
CA LEU A 9 -4.13 10.62 10.72
C LEU A 9 -2.97 10.81 9.76
N SER A 10 -2.60 12.06 9.47
CA SER A 10 -1.51 12.33 8.54
C SER A 10 -0.76 13.61 8.87
N GLN A 11 0.47 13.68 8.40
CA GLN A 11 1.30 14.88 8.39
C GLN A 11 1.96 14.99 7.02
N VAL A 12 1.87 16.18 6.42
CA VAL A 12 2.49 16.49 5.13
C VAL A 12 3.50 17.62 5.27
N LYS A 13 4.56 17.53 4.47
CA LYS A 13 5.47 18.64 4.14
C LYS A 13 5.34 18.88 2.64
N TYR A 14 5.11 20.14 2.27
CA TYR A 14 5.00 20.55 0.86
C TYR A 14 6.34 20.90 0.24
N ALA A 15 6.48 20.59 -1.04
CA ALA A 15 7.56 21.08 -1.89
C ALA A 15 7.29 22.55 -2.28
N PRO A 16 8.31 23.31 -2.70
CA PRO A 16 8.12 24.68 -3.19
C PRO A 16 7.16 24.81 -4.38
N THR A 17 6.93 23.72 -5.12
CA THR A 17 5.98 23.65 -6.25
C THR A 17 4.53 23.44 -5.83
N GLY A 18 4.26 23.23 -4.54
CA GLY A 18 2.90 23.02 -4.00
C GLY A 18 2.43 21.56 -3.94
N VAL A 19 3.21 20.60 -4.45
CA VAL A 19 2.94 19.16 -4.29
C VAL A 19 3.45 18.64 -2.94
N ASP A 20 3.00 17.46 -2.52
CA ASP A 20 3.51 16.78 -1.35
C ASP A 20 4.97 16.31 -1.54
N GLU A 21 5.84 16.69 -0.60
CA GLU A 21 7.27 16.32 -0.61
C GLU A 21 7.54 15.14 0.33
N GLN A 22 6.93 15.16 1.51
CA GLN A 22 7.03 14.11 2.50
C GLN A 22 5.68 13.92 3.16
N VAL A 23 5.28 12.67 3.34
CA VAL A 23 4.00 12.33 3.94
C VAL A 23 4.21 11.19 4.95
N GLY A 24 3.68 11.37 6.15
CA GLY A 24 3.43 10.30 7.10
C GLY A 24 1.93 10.08 7.23
N ILE A 25 1.46 8.84 7.11
CA ILE A 25 0.05 8.47 7.25
C ILE A 25 -0.05 7.33 8.26
N ILE A 26 -0.90 7.46 9.27
CA ILE A 26 -1.26 6.41 10.20
C ILE A 26 -2.73 6.08 9.98
N MET A 27 -3.04 4.82 9.79
CA MET A 27 -4.39 4.35 9.52
C MET A 27 -4.76 3.22 10.49
N MET A 28 -6.02 3.20 10.90
CA MET A 28 -6.61 2.13 11.68
C MET A 28 -7.99 1.79 11.10
N ASN A 29 -8.33 0.51 11.11
CA ASN A 29 -9.66 0.04 10.72
C ASN A 29 -10.49 -0.39 11.93
N LYS A 30 -11.76 -0.73 11.69
CA LYS A 30 -12.71 -1.16 12.73
C LYS A 30 -12.28 -2.40 13.50
N GLU A 31 -11.45 -3.27 12.89
CA GLU A 31 -10.87 -4.44 13.55
C GLU A 31 -9.61 -4.11 14.37
N GLN A 32 -9.29 -2.83 14.58
CA GLN A 32 -8.12 -2.36 15.33
C GLN A 32 -6.79 -2.79 14.71
N GLN A 33 -6.76 -3.08 13.42
CA GLN A 33 -5.52 -3.29 12.67
C GLN A 33 -4.97 -1.92 12.27
N MET A 34 -3.68 -1.70 12.52
CA MET A 34 -3.00 -0.44 12.25
C MET A 34 -1.99 -0.59 11.13
N SER A 35 -1.80 0.47 10.34
CA SER A 35 -0.72 0.58 9.38
C SER A 35 -0.13 1.99 9.40
N THR A 36 1.13 2.09 9.03
CA THR A 36 1.84 3.36 8.90
C THR A 36 2.54 3.39 7.55
N ILE A 37 2.39 4.49 6.85
CA ILE A 37 3.00 4.75 5.56
C ILE A 37 3.89 5.98 5.70
N ALA A 38 5.13 5.89 5.23
CA ALA A 38 6.03 7.01 5.06
C ALA A 38 6.38 7.11 3.57
N LEU A 39 6.17 8.29 2.99
CA LEU A 39 6.46 8.60 1.60
C LEU A 39 7.32 9.86 1.52
N THR A 40 8.13 9.92 0.48
CA THR A 40 8.99 11.07 0.23
C THR A 40 9.34 11.13 -1.25
N LEU A 41 9.36 12.34 -1.79
CA LEU A 41 9.70 12.60 -3.18
C LEU A 41 11.22 12.55 -3.42
N HIS A 42 12.02 13.06 -2.47
CA HIS A 42 13.47 13.24 -2.66
C HIS A 42 14.33 12.20 -1.93
N SER A 43 13.93 11.79 -0.73
CA SER A 43 14.75 10.90 0.08
C SER A 43 14.57 9.46 -0.37
N LYS A 44 15.63 8.78 -0.81
CA LYS A 44 15.52 7.38 -1.22
C LYS A 44 15.22 6.50 0.01
N GLN A 45 13.98 6.06 0.14
CA GLN A 45 13.58 5.06 1.13
C GLN A 45 13.63 3.65 0.53
N PRO A 46 13.95 2.61 1.32
CA PRO A 46 13.76 1.25 0.88
C PRO A 46 12.26 1.00 0.67
N LYS A 47 11.90 0.40 -0.47
CA LYS A 47 10.51 -0.04 -0.71
C LYS A 47 10.26 -1.30 0.09
N ARG A 48 9.98 -1.14 1.39
CA ARG A 48 9.83 -2.25 2.33
C ARG A 48 8.47 -2.20 2.98
N VAL A 49 7.82 -3.36 3.05
CA VAL A 49 6.65 -3.60 3.88
C VAL A 49 7.05 -4.57 4.98
N VAL A 50 6.65 -4.26 6.21
CA VAL A 50 6.71 -5.19 7.34
C VAL A 50 5.30 -5.42 7.83
N ILE A 51 4.85 -6.67 7.81
CA ILE A 51 3.55 -7.08 8.33
C ILE A 51 3.81 -7.80 9.65
N ALA A 52 3.51 -7.13 10.76
CA ALA A 52 3.65 -7.71 12.09
C ALA A 52 2.40 -8.53 12.45
N CYS A 53 2.63 -9.78 12.86
CA CYS A 53 1.61 -10.70 13.37
C CYS A 53 2.00 -11.14 14.79
N GLU A 54 1.11 -11.90 15.46
CA GLU A 54 1.33 -12.35 16.84
C GLU A 54 2.58 -13.22 17.02
N LYS A 55 2.82 -14.16 16.10
CA LYS A 55 3.89 -15.18 16.20
C LYS A 55 5.02 -15.02 15.18
N ALA A 56 4.89 -14.06 14.27
CA ALA A 56 5.83 -13.85 13.20
C ALA A 56 5.70 -12.43 12.65
N TYR A 57 6.70 -11.97 11.91
CA TYR A 57 6.54 -10.84 11.01
C TYR A 57 7.02 -11.20 9.62
N ILE A 58 6.38 -10.59 8.62
CA ILE A 58 6.66 -10.80 7.21
C ILE A 58 7.37 -9.56 6.67
N GLU A 59 8.52 -9.75 6.05
CA GLU A 59 9.24 -8.69 5.35
C GLU A 59 9.16 -8.89 3.84
N ILE A 60 8.76 -7.83 3.14
CA ILE A 60 8.68 -7.79 1.68
C ILE A 60 9.47 -6.57 1.20
N THR A 61 10.51 -6.80 0.42
CA THR A 61 11.35 -5.74 -0.18
C THR A 61 11.03 -5.58 -1.66
N GLU A 62 11.19 -4.37 -2.17
CA GLU A 62 10.76 -4.00 -3.53
C GLU A 62 9.28 -4.37 -3.78
N TYR A 63 8.43 -4.16 -2.76
CA TYR A 63 7.02 -4.59 -2.73
C TYR A 63 6.19 -4.25 -3.98
N PRO A 64 6.43 -3.18 -4.78
CA PRO A 64 5.65 -2.96 -5.99
C PRO A 64 5.81 -4.08 -7.03
N ARG A 65 6.90 -4.85 -7.00
CA ARG A 65 7.19 -5.94 -7.94
C ARG A 65 7.97 -7.08 -7.27
N ALA A 66 7.66 -7.36 -6.01
CA ALA A 66 8.36 -8.38 -5.23
C ALA A 66 8.06 -9.78 -5.78
N ASP A 67 9.08 -10.63 -5.81
CA ASP A 67 8.99 -12.07 -6.07
C ASP A 67 9.45 -12.90 -4.85
N LYS A 68 9.81 -12.21 -3.76
CA LYS A 68 10.30 -12.80 -2.51
C LYS A 68 9.70 -12.13 -1.29
N ALA A 69 9.49 -12.93 -0.24
CA ALA A 69 9.14 -12.47 1.10
C ALA A 69 9.87 -13.34 2.14
N LYS A 70 10.11 -12.79 3.33
CA LYS A 70 10.65 -13.55 4.45
C LYS A 70 9.64 -13.56 5.59
N ILE A 71 9.38 -14.74 6.14
CA ILE A 71 8.63 -14.89 7.39
C ILE A 71 9.66 -15.15 8.49
N ILE A 72 9.66 -14.33 9.52
CA ILE A 72 10.52 -14.50 10.69
C ILE A 72 9.63 -14.86 11.87
N TYR A 73 9.78 -16.09 12.37
CA TYR A 73 9.02 -16.59 13.51
C TYR A 73 9.64 -16.06 14.81
N THR A 74 8.84 -15.37 15.63
CA THR A 74 9.35 -14.62 16.79
C THR A 74 9.76 -15.53 17.95
N GLU A 75 9.12 -16.68 18.09
CA GLU A 75 9.39 -17.64 19.18
C GLU A 75 10.70 -18.42 18.96
N THR A 76 11.02 -18.78 17.72
CA THR A 76 12.18 -19.62 17.37
C THR A 76 13.33 -18.85 16.74
N GLY A 77 13.05 -17.68 16.17
CA GLY A 77 14.00 -16.94 15.32
C GLY A 77 14.21 -17.57 13.94
N GLU A 78 13.45 -18.61 13.60
CA GLU A 78 13.51 -19.26 12.29
C GLU A 78 13.08 -18.30 11.18
N VAL A 79 13.75 -18.39 10.04
CA VAL A 79 13.48 -17.57 8.86
C VAL A 79 13.10 -18.47 7.70
N GLU A 80 11.89 -18.29 7.19
CA GLU A 80 11.38 -18.96 6.00
C GLU A 80 11.34 -17.96 4.85
N GLU A 81 11.98 -18.29 3.72
CA GLU A 81 11.92 -17.48 2.49
C GLU A 81 10.86 -18.06 1.55
N ILE A 82 9.89 -17.22 1.18
CA ILE A 82 8.89 -17.53 0.15
C ILE A 82 9.37 -16.89 -1.15
N THR A 83 9.40 -17.68 -2.22
CA THR A 83 9.64 -17.19 -3.59
C THR A 83 8.43 -17.52 -4.45
N ALA A 84 7.82 -16.52 -5.06
CA ALA A 84 6.64 -16.68 -5.90
C ALA A 84 6.58 -15.63 -7.02
N GLY A 85 6.24 -16.07 -8.24
CA GLY A 85 6.16 -15.20 -9.41
C GLY A 85 7.54 -14.76 -9.93
N MET A 86 7.54 -13.74 -10.78
CA MET A 86 8.74 -13.13 -11.37
C MET A 86 8.55 -11.62 -11.47
N THR A 87 9.52 -10.84 -10.99
CA THR A 87 9.50 -9.36 -11.09
C THR A 87 9.29 -8.86 -12.52
N SER A 88 9.85 -9.55 -13.52
CA SER A 88 9.69 -9.19 -14.95
C SER A 88 8.25 -9.27 -15.44
N ASN A 89 7.42 -10.09 -14.80
CA ASN A 89 6.05 -10.37 -15.20
C ASN A 89 5.03 -9.54 -14.40
N ALA A 90 5.46 -8.61 -13.55
CA ALA A 90 4.58 -7.84 -12.67
C ALA A 90 3.37 -7.23 -13.42
N LEU A 91 3.60 -6.54 -14.53
CA LEU A 91 2.54 -5.95 -15.35
C LEU A 91 1.73 -7.01 -16.13
N GLN A 92 2.35 -8.14 -16.47
CA GLN A 92 1.64 -9.25 -17.12
C GLN A 92 0.58 -9.85 -16.17
N TYR A 93 0.88 -9.95 -14.87
CA TYR A 93 -0.08 -10.44 -13.89
C TYR A 93 -1.31 -9.51 -13.78
N GLU A 94 -1.11 -8.19 -13.83
CA GLU A 94 -2.22 -7.22 -13.87
C GLU A 94 -3.06 -7.37 -15.14
N LEU A 95 -2.41 -7.52 -16.30
CA LEU A 95 -3.10 -7.74 -17.58
C LEU A 95 -3.94 -9.02 -17.55
N GLN A 96 -3.39 -10.13 -17.04
CA GLN A 96 -4.10 -11.40 -16.93
C GLN A 96 -5.35 -11.29 -16.04
N ASN A 97 -5.24 -10.60 -14.90
CA ASN A 97 -6.38 -10.34 -14.02
C ASN A 97 -7.44 -9.47 -14.71
N MET A 98 -7.03 -8.49 -15.52
CA MET A 98 -7.95 -7.64 -16.28
C MET A 98 -8.70 -8.47 -17.33
N GLU A 99 -7.96 -9.25 -18.13
CA GLU A 99 -8.57 -10.12 -19.14
C GLU A 99 -9.56 -11.12 -18.53
N GLU A 100 -9.19 -11.77 -17.42
CA GLU A 100 -10.08 -12.70 -16.73
C GLU A 100 -11.33 -11.99 -16.19
N SER A 101 -11.17 -10.78 -15.65
CA SER A 101 -12.30 -9.98 -15.15
C SER A 101 -13.29 -9.65 -16.26
N VAL A 102 -12.81 -9.26 -17.44
CA VAL A 102 -13.64 -8.98 -18.61
C VAL A 102 -14.31 -10.26 -19.14
N LYS A 103 -13.57 -11.37 -19.24
CA LYS A 103 -14.06 -12.64 -19.78
C LYS A 103 -15.14 -13.28 -18.90
N THR A 104 -14.98 -13.19 -17.58
CA THR A 104 -15.82 -13.94 -16.61
C THR A 104 -16.85 -13.06 -15.90
N GLY A 105 -16.68 -11.74 -15.92
CA GLY A 105 -17.46 -10.82 -15.08
C GLY A 105 -17.06 -10.83 -13.60
N ILE A 106 -16.08 -11.64 -13.20
CA ILE A 106 -15.59 -11.72 -11.81
C ILE A 106 -14.56 -10.62 -11.58
N ASN A 107 -14.73 -9.81 -10.53
CA ASN A 107 -13.79 -8.73 -10.21
C ASN A 107 -12.45 -9.25 -9.64
N LYS A 108 -11.52 -9.68 -10.52
CA LYS A 108 -10.14 -10.03 -10.13
C LYS A 108 -9.26 -8.80 -9.94
N MET A 109 -9.59 -7.69 -10.60
CA MET A 109 -8.87 -6.40 -10.49
C MET A 109 -9.02 -5.69 -9.14
N LYS A 110 -9.93 -6.17 -8.26
CA LYS A 110 -10.19 -5.57 -6.94
C LYS A 110 -10.62 -4.10 -7.01
N LEU A 111 -11.55 -3.77 -7.93
CA LEU A 111 -12.06 -2.41 -8.12
C LEU A 111 -12.45 -1.68 -6.80
N GLU A 112 -13.04 -2.38 -5.83
CA GLU A 112 -13.41 -1.78 -4.54
C GLU A 112 -12.20 -1.25 -3.77
N TYR A 113 -11.04 -1.92 -3.85
CA TYR A 113 -9.82 -1.43 -3.19
C TYR A 113 -9.32 -0.16 -3.88
N THR A 114 -9.42 -0.06 -5.20
CA THR A 114 -9.09 1.17 -5.93
C THR A 114 -9.99 2.32 -5.48
N ILE A 115 -11.30 2.08 -5.34
CA ILE A 115 -12.26 3.08 -4.86
C ILE A 115 -11.88 3.55 -3.45
N ASP A 116 -11.58 2.61 -2.54
CA ASP A 116 -11.20 2.94 -1.16
C ASP A 116 -9.90 3.73 -1.07
N VAL A 117 -8.88 3.36 -1.85
CA VAL A 117 -7.62 4.11 -1.93
C VAL A 117 -7.87 5.53 -2.44
N MET A 118 -8.64 5.68 -3.51
CA MET A 118 -8.95 7.00 -4.07
C MET A 118 -9.72 7.88 -3.10
N ASP A 119 -10.68 7.32 -2.36
CA ASP A 119 -11.44 8.04 -1.34
C ASP A 119 -10.52 8.53 -0.20
N ILE A 120 -9.64 7.66 0.32
CA ILE A 120 -8.65 8.03 1.34
C ILE A 120 -7.72 9.13 0.83
N MET A 121 -7.14 8.97 -0.36
CA MET A 121 -6.23 9.97 -0.95
C MET A 121 -6.92 11.31 -1.18
N THR A 122 -8.17 11.31 -1.65
CA THR A 122 -8.96 12.53 -1.85
C THR A 122 -9.25 13.23 -0.53
N LYS A 123 -9.65 12.47 0.51
CA LYS A 123 -9.89 13.02 1.85
C LYS A 123 -8.62 13.64 2.44
N LEU A 124 -7.49 12.95 2.36
CA LEU A 124 -6.20 13.45 2.83
C LEU A 124 -5.82 14.76 2.16
N ARG A 125 -5.91 14.83 0.83
CA ARG A 125 -5.61 16.07 0.08
C ARG A 125 -6.50 17.24 0.51
N LYS A 126 -7.81 17.00 0.71
CA LYS A 126 -8.73 18.01 1.23
C LYS A 126 -8.35 18.48 2.64
N GLU A 127 -8.01 17.55 3.55
CA GLU A 127 -7.56 17.87 4.91
C GLU A 127 -6.26 18.68 4.92
N TRP A 128 -5.37 18.44 3.95
CA TRP A 128 -4.15 19.21 3.80
C TRP A 128 -4.36 20.58 3.13
N GLY A 129 -5.51 20.81 2.50
CA GLY A 129 -5.76 22.01 1.69
C GLY A 129 -5.11 21.95 0.30
N MET A 130 -4.82 20.75 -0.21
CA MET A 130 -4.29 20.50 -1.55
C MET A 130 -5.46 20.16 -2.50
N ILE A 131 -5.78 21.07 -3.42
CA ILE A 131 -6.88 20.91 -4.39
C ILE A 131 -6.29 20.97 -5.80
N TYR A 132 -6.69 20.04 -6.68
CA TYR A 132 -6.32 20.12 -8.09
C TYR A 132 -7.27 21.06 -8.84
N PRO A 133 -6.83 21.70 -9.94
CA PRO A 133 -7.68 22.59 -10.73
C PRO A 133 -9.01 21.95 -11.18
N GLU A 134 -9.01 20.64 -11.42
CA GLU A 134 -10.20 19.87 -11.82
C GLU A 134 -11.19 19.59 -10.67
N GLU A 135 -10.83 19.92 -9.43
CA GLU A 135 -11.63 19.73 -8.21
C GLU A 135 -12.14 21.06 -7.60
N GLU A 136 -11.84 22.19 -8.24
CA GLU A 136 -12.36 23.52 -7.88
C GLU A 136 -13.83 23.73 -8.29
#